data_AF-A0A7K2VHN0-F1
#
_entry.id   AF-A0A7K2VHN0-F1
#
_cell.length_a   1.000
_cell.length_b   1.000
_cell.length_c   1.000
_cell.angle_alpha   90.00
_cell.angle_beta   90.00
_cell.angle_gamma   90.00
#
_symmetry.space_group_name_H-M   'P 1'
#
loop_
_entity.id
_entity.type
_entity.pdbx_description
1 polymer ?
#
loop_
_entity_poly.entity_id
_entity_poly.type
_entity_poly.pdbx_seq_one_letter_code
_entity_poly.pdbx_strand_id
1 'polypeptide(L)'
;LPAGPATVHLTAQAVLLGPWGGTPAAGPACGTCVAMRRQRLRTRTEREALETGTETTAAGAWPVLPDHTVDAVWSLHRLIASGAARHTAEGPDAELPRVTELDLETLRVRTFPLLPEPMCPRCRPFTEEAASRAAAEATLPAPAPLPKPRPDSYRLRRASDHPLPVKALANPVCGVLGGGTWTDVTSPTTAPVAGSVFMRGYAGLTDVTWSGQANSFRASRDLAFLEGLERYAGTHRRHRAPVVTASLEELGD
;
A
#
# COMPACT_ATOMS: atom_id res chain seq x y z
N LEU A 1 -8.17 -23.74 16.22
CA LEU A 1 -8.22 -22.25 16.16
C LEU A 1 -8.06 -21.88 14.70
N PRO A 2 -8.93 -21.06 14.08
CA PRO A 2 -8.63 -20.56 12.74
C PRO A 2 -7.28 -19.84 12.81
N ALA A 3 -6.33 -20.26 11.97
CA ALA A 3 -4.98 -19.69 11.99
C ALA A 3 -5.08 -18.16 11.89
N GLY A 4 -4.49 -17.47 12.87
CA GLY A 4 -4.26 -16.05 12.77
C GLY A 4 -3.46 -15.75 11.50
N PRO A 5 -3.60 -14.56 10.90
CA PRO A 5 -2.80 -14.20 9.73
C PRO A 5 -1.31 -14.30 10.10
N ALA A 6 -0.52 -14.97 9.26
CA ALA A 6 0.90 -15.19 9.50
C ALA A 6 1.62 -13.86 9.76
N THR A 7 2.43 -13.81 10.81
CA THR A 7 3.27 -12.64 11.16
C THR A 7 4.70 -12.79 10.66
N VAL A 8 5.01 -13.94 10.04
CA VAL A 8 6.29 -14.27 9.42
C VAL A 8 5.99 -14.74 8.00
N HIS A 9 6.55 -14.05 7.00
CA HIS A 9 6.41 -14.40 5.59
C HIS A 9 7.77 -14.71 5.01
N LEU A 10 7.97 -15.95 4.58
CA LEU A 10 9.18 -16.36 3.89
C LEU A 10 9.00 -16.15 2.37
N THR A 11 9.99 -15.52 1.76
CA THR A 11 10.10 -15.31 0.31
C THR A 11 11.41 -15.88 -0.18
N ALA A 12 11.63 -15.94 -1.50
CA ALA A 12 12.87 -16.46 -2.06
C ALA A 12 14.13 -15.67 -1.63
N GLN A 13 14.01 -14.38 -1.30
CA GLN A 13 15.16 -13.52 -0.96
C GLN A 13 15.09 -12.91 0.45
N ALA A 14 13.99 -13.06 1.16
CA ALA A 14 13.78 -12.37 2.43
C ALA A 14 12.78 -13.07 3.35
N VAL A 15 12.94 -12.84 4.66
CA VAL A 15 11.91 -13.09 5.67
C VAL A 15 11.31 -11.75 6.11
N LEU A 16 9.99 -11.64 6.04
CA LEU A 16 9.26 -10.48 6.52
C LEU A 16 8.61 -10.78 7.88
N LEU A 17 8.83 -9.92 8.86
CA LEU A 17 8.25 -10.01 10.19
C LEU A 17 7.32 -8.81 10.44
N GLY A 18 6.07 -9.10 10.78
CA GLY A 18 5.04 -8.09 11.05
C GLY A 18 3.68 -8.44 10.44
N PRO A 19 2.70 -7.53 10.52
CA PRO A 19 2.85 -6.17 10.99
C PRO A 19 3.06 -6.08 12.52
N TRP A 20 3.85 -5.11 12.96
CA TRP A 20 4.05 -4.80 14.38
C TRP A 20 4.02 -3.29 14.65
N GLY A 21 3.72 -2.89 15.89
CA GLY A 21 3.56 -1.49 16.26
C GLY A 21 2.37 -0.81 15.59
N GLY A 22 2.47 0.52 15.41
CA GLY A 22 1.38 1.36 14.91
C GLY A 22 0.46 1.86 16.02
N THR A 23 -0.23 2.97 15.74
CA THR A 23 -1.21 3.55 16.66
C THR A 23 -2.62 3.04 16.30
N PRO A 24 -3.59 3.11 17.24
CA PRO A 24 -4.99 2.81 16.92
C PRO A 24 -5.56 3.64 15.76
N ALA A 25 -5.06 4.87 15.55
CA ALA A 25 -5.54 5.78 14.51
C ALA A 25 -5.26 5.26 13.08
N ALA A 26 -4.17 4.51 12.87
CA ALA A 26 -3.87 3.88 11.58
C ALA A 26 -4.89 2.79 11.20
N GLY A 27 -5.66 2.30 12.19
CA GLY A 27 -6.58 1.18 12.03
C GLY A 27 -5.85 -0.17 11.90
N PRO A 28 -6.61 -1.27 11.75
CA PRO A 28 -6.03 -2.60 11.82
C PRO A 28 -5.25 -2.97 10.55
N ALA A 29 -4.07 -3.55 10.76
CA ALA A 29 -3.26 -4.23 9.73
C ALA A 29 -3.00 -5.68 10.15
N CYS A 30 -2.83 -6.57 9.17
CA CYS A 30 -2.53 -7.97 9.44
C CYS A 30 -1.56 -8.56 8.39
N GLY A 31 -1.09 -9.79 8.59
CA GLY A 31 -0.24 -10.49 7.62
C GLY A 31 -0.81 -10.57 6.21
N THR A 32 -2.14 -10.62 6.05
CA THR A 32 -2.78 -10.55 4.72
C THR A 32 -2.58 -9.19 4.06
N CYS A 33 -2.52 -8.09 4.80
CA CYS A 33 -2.14 -6.79 4.24
C CYS A 33 -0.70 -6.86 3.69
N VAL A 34 0.23 -7.45 4.44
CA VAL A 34 1.63 -7.59 4.03
C VAL A 34 1.74 -8.43 2.75
N ALA A 35 1.08 -9.60 2.72
CA ALA A 35 1.06 -10.48 1.56
C ALA A 35 0.49 -9.78 0.32
N MET A 36 -0.68 -9.13 0.43
CA MET A 36 -1.31 -8.41 -0.68
C MET A 36 -0.42 -7.27 -1.20
N ARG A 37 0.17 -6.46 -0.30
CA ARG A 37 1.06 -5.36 -0.69
C ARG A 37 2.32 -5.89 -1.38
N ARG A 38 2.96 -6.91 -0.81
CA ARG A 38 4.18 -7.52 -1.38
C ARG A 38 3.93 -8.15 -2.75
N GLN A 39 2.80 -8.82 -2.92
CA GLN A 39 2.39 -9.39 -4.21
C GLN A 39 2.21 -8.31 -5.28
N ARG A 40 1.60 -7.17 -4.96
CA ARG A 40 1.41 -6.05 -5.91
C ARG A 40 2.72 -5.41 -6.38
N LEU A 41 3.82 -5.60 -5.63
CA LEU A 41 5.17 -5.16 -6.01
C LEU A 41 5.93 -6.18 -6.87
N ARG A 42 5.36 -7.35 -7.15
CA ARG A 42 5.97 -8.34 -8.03
C ARG A 42 5.90 -7.90 -9.49
N THR A 43 6.77 -8.47 -10.32
CA THR A 43 6.79 -8.19 -11.76
C THR A 43 5.48 -8.62 -12.42
N ARG A 44 5.19 -8.10 -13.64
CA ARG A 44 3.99 -8.52 -14.39
C ARG A 44 3.91 -10.05 -14.51
N THR A 45 5.01 -10.69 -14.93
CA THR A 45 5.05 -12.16 -15.12
C THR A 45 4.77 -12.92 -13.84
N GLU A 46 5.42 -12.54 -12.72
CA GLU A 46 5.16 -13.16 -11.42
C GLU A 46 3.71 -12.97 -10.98
N ARG A 47 3.13 -11.77 -11.16
CA ARG A 47 1.75 -11.50 -10.77
C ARG A 47 0.73 -12.21 -11.63
N GLU A 48 0.93 -12.28 -12.95
CA GLU A 48 0.04 -13.08 -13.81
C GLU A 48 0.08 -14.55 -13.39
N ALA A 49 1.27 -15.11 -13.14
CA ALA A 49 1.42 -16.48 -12.67
C ALA A 49 0.72 -16.72 -11.31
N LEU A 50 0.87 -15.80 -10.35
CA LEU A 50 0.28 -15.93 -9.01
C LEU A 50 -1.24 -15.67 -8.96
N GLU A 51 -1.75 -14.81 -9.84
CA GLU A 51 -3.16 -14.34 -9.77
C GLU A 51 -4.08 -15.04 -10.76
N THR A 52 -3.55 -15.55 -11.86
CA THR A 52 -4.34 -16.22 -12.92
C THR A 52 -3.81 -17.60 -13.30
N GLY A 53 -2.63 -17.98 -12.80
CA GLY A 53 -2.10 -19.32 -12.99
C GLY A 53 -2.99 -20.37 -12.35
N THR A 54 -3.09 -21.53 -13.00
CA THR A 54 -3.93 -22.65 -12.52
C THR A 54 -3.22 -23.48 -11.46
N GLU A 55 -1.90 -23.64 -11.57
CA GLU A 55 -1.10 -24.46 -10.67
C GLU A 55 0.28 -23.84 -10.43
N THR A 56 0.81 -24.06 -9.23
CA THR A 56 2.19 -23.71 -8.87
C THR A 56 2.95 -24.98 -8.55
N THR A 57 4.04 -25.24 -9.26
CA THR A 57 4.96 -26.32 -8.93
C THR A 57 6.19 -25.74 -8.23
N ALA A 58 6.76 -26.50 -7.28
CA ALA A 58 8.01 -26.11 -6.67
C ALA A 58 9.11 -26.14 -7.75
N ALA A 59 9.79 -25.01 -7.96
CA ALA A 59 10.90 -24.91 -8.92
C ALA A 59 12.17 -25.67 -8.48
N GLY A 60 12.14 -26.29 -7.29
CA GLY A 60 13.24 -27.05 -6.71
C GLY A 60 12.94 -27.40 -5.24
N ALA A 61 13.95 -27.92 -4.54
CA ALA A 61 13.89 -28.04 -3.09
C ALA A 61 13.87 -26.64 -2.46
N TRP A 62 13.02 -26.47 -1.45
CA TRP A 62 13.11 -25.29 -0.60
C TRP A 62 14.51 -25.19 0.00
N PRO A 63 15.18 -24.03 -0.05
CA PRO A 63 16.50 -23.88 0.55
C PRO A 63 16.40 -24.22 2.03
N VAL A 64 17.23 -25.16 2.49
CA VAL A 64 17.43 -25.38 3.93
C VAL A 64 18.01 -24.07 4.47
N LEU A 65 17.24 -23.37 5.29
CA LEU A 65 17.71 -22.14 5.90
C LEU A 65 18.89 -22.48 6.82
N PRO A 66 20.08 -21.88 6.63
CA PRO A 66 21.19 -22.08 7.54
C PRO A 66 20.81 -21.70 8.98
N ASP A 67 21.43 -22.35 9.97
CA ASP A 67 21.14 -22.10 11.40
C ASP A 67 21.24 -20.62 11.76
N HIS A 68 22.24 -19.90 11.24
CA HIS A 68 22.41 -18.46 11.49
C HIS A 68 21.22 -17.62 11.00
N THR A 69 20.55 -18.03 9.93
CA THR A 69 19.36 -17.36 9.41
C THR A 69 18.17 -17.64 10.32
N VAL A 70 18.02 -18.88 10.78
CA VAL A 70 16.97 -19.26 11.73
C VAL A 70 17.14 -18.46 13.04
N ASP A 71 18.37 -18.36 13.55
CA ASP A 71 18.69 -17.59 14.75
C ASP A 71 18.42 -16.09 14.58
N ALA A 72 18.75 -15.52 13.42
CA ALA A 72 18.47 -14.12 13.10
C ALA A 72 16.96 -13.84 13.07
N VAL A 73 16.19 -14.69 12.37
CA VAL A 73 14.72 -14.59 12.32
C VAL A 73 14.12 -14.74 13.73
N TRP A 74 14.60 -15.71 14.50
CA TRP A 74 14.12 -15.94 15.86
C TRP A 74 14.40 -14.76 16.79
N SER A 75 15.60 -14.18 16.69
CA SER A 75 16.00 -13.00 17.47
C SER A 75 15.13 -11.78 17.13
N LEU A 76 14.88 -11.52 15.85
CA LEU A 76 14.00 -10.46 15.40
C LEU A 76 12.55 -10.70 15.85
N HIS A 77 12.06 -11.93 15.73
CA HIS A 77 10.72 -12.30 16.18
C HIS A 77 10.56 -12.06 17.69
N ARG A 78 11.53 -12.46 18.51
CA ARG A 78 11.52 -12.21 19.97
C ARG A 78 11.55 -10.73 20.30
N LEU A 79 12.36 -9.95 19.60
CA LEU A 79 12.43 -8.49 19.78
C LEU A 79 11.09 -7.83 19.47
N ILE A 80 10.40 -8.27 18.42
CA ILE A 80 9.07 -7.77 18.04
C ILE A 80 8.01 -8.23 19.06
N ALA A 81 7.97 -9.52 19.39
CA ALA A 81 6.96 -10.10 20.27
C ALA A 81 7.04 -9.57 21.72
N SER A 82 8.24 -9.23 22.19
CA SER A 82 8.44 -8.58 23.49
C SER A 82 8.06 -7.10 23.51
N GLY A 83 7.72 -6.51 22.36
CA GLY A 83 7.47 -5.08 22.23
C GLY A 83 8.73 -4.24 22.39
N ALA A 84 9.92 -4.83 22.33
CA ALA A 84 11.21 -4.14 22.44
C ALA A 84 11.71 -3.58 21.09
N ALA A 85 11.15 -4.02 19.96
CA ALA A 85 11.46 -3.47 18.65
C ALA A 85 11.19 -1.96 18.60
N ARG A 86 12.11 -1.21 17.99
CA ARG A 86 12.02 0.25 17.83
C ARG A 86 12.35 0.60 16.38
N HIS A 87 11.63 1.56 15.83
CA HIS A 87 11.94 2.15 14.54
C HIS A 87 11.53 3.62 14.54
N THR A 88 12.49 4.50 14.30
CA THR A 88 12.24 5.94 14.19
C THR A 88 11.61 6.24 12.83
N ALA A 89 10.41 6.80 12.85
CA ALA A 89 9.79 7.41 11.69
C ALA A 89 9.20 8.75 12.11
N GLU A 90 9.13 9.68 11.17
CA GLU A 90 8.66 11.03 11.39
C GLU A 90 7.34 11.27 10.65
N GLY A 91 6.58 12.25 11.15
CA GLY A 91 5.34 12.68 10.52
C GLY A 91 4.31 11.55 10.37
N PRO A 92 3.53 11.53 9.27
CA PRO A 92 2.43 10.58 9.09
C PRO A 92 2.86 9.11 9.08
N ASP A 93 4.11 8.81 8.69
CA ASP A 93 4.62 7.44 8.72
C ASP A 93 4.81 6.92 10.16
N ALA A 94 5.00 7.81 11.14
CA ALA A 94 5.24 7.44 12.54
C ALA A 94 4.10 6.60 13.14
N GLU A 95 2.86 6.91 12.76
CA GLU A 95 1.65 6.29 13.29
C GLU A 95 1.36 4.90 12.71
N LEU A 96 2.00 4.55 11.60
CA LEU A 96 1.70 3.32 10.86
C LEU A 96 2.34 2.07 11.50
N PRO A 97 1.71 0.89 11.36
CA PRO A 97 2.38 -0.37 11.66
C PRO A 97 3.61 -0.57 10.77
N ARG A 98 4.48 -1.49 11.15
CA ARG A 98 5.79 -1.73 10.52
C ARG A 98 5.90 -3.17 10.03
N VAL A 99 6.71 -3.37 9.00
CA VAL A 99 7.20 -4.68 8.57
C VAL A 99 8.72 -4.64 8.58
N THR A 100 9.36 -5.61 9.24
CA THR A 100 10.80 -5.79 9.23
C THR A 100 11.17 -6.85 8.20
N GLU A 101 12.02 -6.50 7.25
CA GLU A 101 12.65 -7.40 6.29
C GLU A 101 14.02 -7.83 6.82
N LEU A 102 14.26 -9.14 6.83
CA LEU A 102 15.59 -9.73 6.87
C LEU A 102 15.91 -10.23 5.46
N ASP A 103 16.89 -9.61 4.81
CA ASP A 103 17.43 -10.08 3.53
C ASP A 103 18.25 -11.36 3.74
N LEU A 104 17.94 -12.42 3.00
CA LEU A 104 18.53 -13.75 3.21
C LEU A 104 19.94 -13.90 2.63
N GLU A 105 20.34 -13.03 1.72
CA GLU A 105 21.67 -13.04 1.10
C GLU A 105 22.67 -12.24 1.94
N THR A 106 22.24 -11.07 2.43
CA THR A 106 23.10 -10.09 3.09
C THR A 106 22.92 -10.03 4.61
N LEU A 107 21.91 -10.72 5.16
CA LEU A 107 21.44 -10.60 6.55
C LEU A 107 21.07 -9.17 6.96
N ARG A 108 20.86 -8.29 5.98
CA ARG A 108 20.51 -6.89 6.23
C ARG A 108 19.09 -6.82 6.79
N VAL A 109 18.95 -6.13 7.91
CA VAL A 109 17.65 -5.83 8.52
C VAL A 109 17.19 -4.45 8.11
N ARG A 110 15.96 -4.35 7.60
CA ARG A 110 15.31 -3.09 7.19
C ARG A 110 13.89 -3.08 7.71
N THR A 111 13.36 -1.91 8.07
CA THR A 111 11.99 -1.78 8.54
C THR A 111 11.26 -0.73 7.71
N PHE A 112 10.01 -1.02 7.35
CA PHE A 112 9.18 -0.17 6.51
C PHE A 112 7.81 0.06 7.15
N PRO A 113 7.25 1.28 7.04
CA PRO A 113 5.86 1.50 7.40
C PRO A 113 4.92 0.81 6.41
N LEU A 114 3.86 0.20 6.96
CA LEU A 114 2.81 -0.47 6.21
C LEU A 114 1.54 0.37 6.29
N LEU A 115 1.07 0.87 5.14
CA LEU A 115 -0.30 1.39 5.07
C LEU A 115 -1.27 0.20 4.95
N PRO A 116 -2.24 0.04 5.87
CA PRO A 116 -3.18 -1.08 5.83
C PRO A 116 -3.87 -1.21 4.48
N GLU A 117 -4.11 -2.45 4.03
CA GLU A 117 -4.81 -2.68 2.77
C GLU A 117 -6.31 -2.41 2.94
N PRO A 118 -6.90 -1.41 2.25
CA PRO A 118 -8.29 -1.03 2.46
C PRO A 118 -9.29 -2.14 2.07
N MET A 119 -8.88 -3.06 1.20
CA MET A 119 -9.68 -4.20 0.77
C MET A 119 -9.24 -5.52 1.40
N CYS A 120 -8.51 -5.49 2.52
CA CYS A 120 -8.04 -6.71 3.17
C CYS A 120 -9.23 -7.54 3.69
N PRO A 121 -9.45 -8.77 3.22
CA PRO A 121 -10.62 -9.56 3.62
C PRO A 121 -10.54 -10.03 5.09
N ARG A 122 -9.37 -9.90 5.73
CA ARG A 122 -9.14 -10.38 7.10
C ARG A 122 -9.34 -9.31 8.15
N CYS A 123 -8.60 -8.21 8.07
CA CYS A 123 -8.71 -7.14 9.06
C CYS A 123 -9.68 -6.03 8.66
N ARG A 124 -10.23 -6.09 7.44
CA ARG A 124 -11.29 -5.21 6.95
C ARG A 124 -12.31 -6.05 6.16
N PRO A 125 -12.93 -7.10 6.74
CA PRO A 125 -13.90 -7.93 6.05
C PRO A 125 -15.09 -7.10 5.56
N PHE A 126 -15.76 -7.53 4.49
CA PHE A 126 -17.04 -6.96 4.08
C PHE A 126 -18.11 -7.39 5.08
N THR A 127 -18.71 -6.44 5.79
CA THR A 127 -19.78 -6.68 6.79
C THR A 127 -21.00 -5.82 6.48
N GLU A 128 -22.15 -6.17 7.05
CA GLU A 128 -23.38 -5.40 6.91
C GLU A 128 -23.22 -3.97 7.45
N GLU A 129 -22.50 -3.77 8.55
CA GLU A 129 -22.22 -2.44 9.09
C GLU A 129 -21.36 -1.62 8.12
N ALA A 130 -20.40 -2.25 7.45
CA ALA A 130 -19.59 -1.60 6.44
C ALA A 130 -20.42 -1.19 5.21
N ALA A 131 -21.41 -1.99 4.84
CA ALA A 131 -22.35 -1.67 3.76
C ALA A 131 -23.33 -0.55 4.16
N SER A 132 -23.85 -0.57 5.39
CA SER A 132 -24.75 0.47 5.93
C SER A 132 -24.06 1.83 6.01
N ARG A 133 -22.81 1.88 6.50
CA ARG A 133 -22.00 3.11 6.48
C ARG A 133 -21.80 3.66 5.08
N ALA A 134 -21.51 2.79 4.12
CA ALA A 134 -21.34 3.17 2.73
C ALA A 134 -22.64 3.72 2.13
N ALA A 135 -23.80 3.12 2.44
CA ALA A 135 -25.10 3.66 2.05
C ALA A 135 -25.35 5.06 2.63
N ALA A 136 -24.97 5.31 3.89
CA ALA A 136 -25.07 6.64 4.50
C ALA A 136 -24.09 7.67 3.88
N GLU A 137 -22.89 7.25 3.49
CA GLU A 137 -21.93 8.10 2.76
C GLU A 137 -22.48 8.51 1.38
N ALA A 138 -23.26 7.65 0.72
CA ALA A 138 -23.89 7.95 -0.56
C ALA A 138 -25.04 8.97 -0.47
N THR A 139 -25.61 9.17 0.72
CA THR A 139 -26.67 10.16 0.97
C THR A 139 -26.15 11.45 1.60
N LEU A 140 -24.81 11.65 1.61
CA LEU A 140 -24.21 12.86 2.13
C LEU A 140 -24.78 14.10 1.41
N PRO A 141 -25.06 15.19 2.16
CA PRO A 141 -25.59 16.40 1.58
C PRO A 141 -24.59 17.01 0.60
N ALA A 142 -25.09 17.92 -0.24
CA ALA A 142 -24.25 18.69 -1.16
C ALA A 142 -23.03 19.29 -0.43
N PRO A 143 -21.83 19.28 -1.05
CA PRO A 143 -20.64 19.85 -0.44
C PRO A 143 -20.86 21.30 -0.03
N ALA A 144 -20.43 21.65 1.18
CA ALA A 144 -20.47 23.03 1.63
C ALA A 144 -19.51 23.91 0.79
N PRO A 145 -19.86 25.18 0.51
CA PRO A 145 -18.96 26.10 -0.18
C PRO A 145 -17.63 26.25 0.58
N LEU A 146 -16.52 26.16 -0.15
CA LEU A 146 -15.19 26.43 0.40
C LEU A 146 -14.62 27.71 -0.25
N PRO A 147 -14.55 28.84 0.48
CA PRO A 147 -14.15 30.12 -0.10
C PRO A 147 -12.71 30.07 -0.57
N LYS A 148 -12.45 30.63 -1.76
CA LYS A 148 -11.09 30.79 -2.25
C LYS A 148 -10.33 31.78 -1.35
N PRO A 149 -9.07 31.51 -1.00
CA PRO A 149 -8.27 32.47 -0.23
C PRO A 149 -7.93 33.73 -1.04
N ARG A 150 -7.89 33.63 -2.38
CA ARG A 150 -7.69 34.71 -3.35
C ARG A 150 -8.41 34.40 -4.67
N PRO A 151 -8.79 35.41 -5.48
CA PRO A 151 -9.53 35.19 -6.73
C PRO A 151 -8.86 34.20 -7.71
N ASP A 152 -7.54 34.25 -7.79
CA ASP A 152 -6.66 33.45 -8.64
C ASP A 152 -6.23 32.10 -8.02
N SER A 153 -6.65 31.81 -6.79
CA SER A 153 -6.35 30.54 -6.14
C SER A 153 -7.38 29.47 -6.48
N TYR A 154 -6.93 28.37 -7.08
CA TYR A 154 -7.78 27.21 -7.44
C TYR A 154 -7.61 26.01 -6.51
N ARG A 155 -6.78 26.15 -5.46
CA ARG A 155 -6.58 25.17 -4.40
C ARG A 155 -6.62 25.87 -3.05
N LEU A 156 -7.15 25.18 -2.03
CA LEU A 156 -7.23 25.69 -0.66
C LEU A 156 -5.97 25.40 0.15
N ARG A 157 -5.21 24.40 -0.28
CA ARG A 157 -3.99 23.91 0.37
C ARG A 157 -2.96 23.57 -0.70
N ARG A 158 -1.68 23.67 -0.35
CA ARG A 158 -0.58 23.21 -1.20
C ARG A 158 -0.50 21.69 -1.13
N ALA A 159 0.14 21.08 -2.13
CA ALA A 159 0.39 19.64 -2.14
C ALA A 159 1.13 19.17 -0.87
N SER A 160 2.11 19.96 -0.41
CA SER A 160 2.90 19.70 0.80
C SER A 160 2.11 19.79 2.12
N ASP A 161 0.92 20.41 2.10
CA ASP A 161 0.11 20.58 3.31
C ASP A 161 -0.74 19.32 3.60
N HIS A 162 -0.72 18.34 2.69
CA HIS A 162 -1.33 17.03 2.91
C HIS A 162 -0.37 16.14 3.71
N PRO A 163 -0.80 15.54 4.84
CA PRO A 163 0.02 14.67 5.67
C PRO A 163 0.19 13.29 5.01
N LEU A 164 0.96 13.22 3.91
CA LEU A 164 1.19 11.99 3.17
C LEU A 164 2.22 11.09 3.89
N PRO A 165 1.91 9.79 4.10
CA PRO A 165 2.88 8.81 4.63
C PRO A 165 3.83 8.36 3.52
N VAL A 166 4.76 9.24 3.15
CA VAL A 166 5.65 9.10 1.98
C VAL A 166 6.36 7.74 1.94
N LYS A 167 6.87 7.25 3.07
CA LYS A 167 7.59 5.97 3.11
C LYS A 167 6.66 4.78 2.99
N ALA A 168 5.40 4.88 3.41
CA ALA A 168 4.40 3.83 3.21
C ALA A 168 3.83 3.84 1.77
N LEU A 169 3.80 5.01 1.12
CA LEU A 169 3.33 5.14 -0.25
C LEU A 169 4.26 4.46 -1.25
N ALA A 170 5.58 4.58 -1.08
CA ALA A 170 6.55 3.87 -1.91
C ALA A 170 7.70 3.29 -1.10
N ASN A 171 7.80 1.95 -1.11
CA ASN A 171 8.91 1.20 -0.53
C ASN A 171 8.95 -0.23 -1.13
N PRO A 172 10.10 -0.91 -1.14
CA PRO A 172 10.29 -2.16 -1.87
C PRO A 172 9.60 -3.39 -1.25
N VAL A 173 9.04 -3.27 -0.04
CA VAL A 173 8.45 -4.40 0.69
C VAL A 173 6.93 -4.38 0.64
N CYS A 174 6.32 -3.23 0.91
CA CYS A 174 4.88 -3.08 1.05
C CYS A 174 4.33 -1.72 0.56
N GLY A 175 5.06 -1.02 -0.30
CA GLY A 175 4.65 0.26 -0.88
C GLY A 175 3.29 0.20 -1.57
N VAL A 176 2.45 1.21 -1.32
CA VAL A 176 1.09 1.30 -1.87
C VAL A 176 1.09 1.57 -3.37
N LEU A 177 1.97 2.47 -3.81
CA LEU A 177 2.05 3.00 -5.17
C LEU A 177 3.25 2.46 -5.95
N GLY A 178 4.02 1.53 -5.36
CA GLY A 178 5.18 0.92 -6.00
C GLY A 178 6.38 0.75 -5.06
N GLY A 179 7.47 0.23 -5.61
CA GLY A 179 8.70 -0.07 -4.87
C GLY A 179 9.55 1.16 -4.53
N GLY A 180 9.30 2.29 -5.19
CA GLY A 180 10.06 3.51 -5.04
C GLY A 180 9.62 4.59 -6.03
N THR A 181 10.39 5.67 -6.06
CA THR A 181 10.27 6.78 -7.02
C THR A 181 11.61 6.95 -7.74
N TRP A 182 11.59 7.45 -8.97
CA TRP A 182 12.78 7.95 -9.67
C TRP A 182 12.65 9.44 -9.94
N THR A 183 13.79 10.13 -9.92
CA THR A 183 13.93 11.56 -10.20
C THR A 183 14.59 11.74 -11.56
N ASP A 184 14.03 12.59 -12.41
CA ASP A 184 14.68 12.96 -13.67
C ASP A 184 15.57 14.19 -13.45
N VAL A 185 16.88 13.95 -13.28
CA VAL A 185 17.87 15.02 -13.05
C VAL A 185 18.34 15.69 -14.34
N THR A 186 17.99 15.16 -15.51
CA THR A 186 18.39 15.70 -16.81
C THR A 186 17.28 16.53 -17.46
N SER A 187 16.08 16.56 -16.86
CA SER A 187 14.98 17.42 -17.31
C SER A 187 15.39 18.90 -17.35
N PRO A 188 15.27 19.58 -18.50
CA PRO A 188 15.70 20.97 -18.64
C PRO A 188 14.67 22.00 -18.14
N THR A 189 13.44 21.57 -17.81
CA THR A 189 12.32 22.49 -17.52
C THR A 189 11.81 22.42 -16.09
N THR A 190 11.75 21.24 -15.50
CA THR A 190 11.22 21.02 -14.15
C THR A 190 12.13 20.06 -13.39
N ALA A 191 11.75 19.67 -12.17
CA ALA A 191 12.42 18.63 -11.41
C ALA A 191 11.51 17.39 -11.28
N PRO A 192 11.27 16.60 -12.34
CA PRO A 192 10.27 15.55 -12.34
C PRO A 192 10.57 14.44 -11.33
N VAL A 193 9.52 13.92 -10.72
CA VAL A 193 9.54 12.68 -9.94
C VAL A 193 8.43 11.79 -10.45
N ALA A 194 8.74 10.51 -10.66
CA ALA A 194 7.75 9.54 -11.11
C ALA A 194 7.91 8.19 -10.40
N GLY A 195 6.88 7.37 -10.54
CA GLY A 195 6.77 6.03 -10.00
C GLY A 195 5.82 5.19 -10.85
N SER A 196 5.76 3.89 -10.60
CA SER A 196 4.80 3.01 -11.24
C SER A 196 4.43 1.82 -10.37
N VAL A 197 3.25 1.27 -10.64
CA VAL A 197 2.77 0.03 -10.04
C VAL A 197 1.84 -0.69 -11.01
N PHE A 198 1.93 -2.01 -11.05
CA PHE A 198 0.96 -2.80 -11.78
C PHE A 198 -0.38 -2.78 -11.05
N MET A 199 -1.47 -2.47 -11.76
CA MET A 199 -2.82 -2.58 -11.23
C MET A 199 -3.63 -3.53 -12.11
N ARG A 200 -4.32 -4.49 -11.47
CA ARG A 200 -5.20 -5.40 -12.20
C ARG A 200 -6.52 -4.69 -12.46
N GLY A 201 -6.89 -4.60 -13.74
CA GLY A 201 -8.21 -4.19 -14.18
C GLY A 201 -8.94 -5.35 -14.87
N TYR A 202 -10.07 -5.05 -15.50
CA TYR A 202 -10.86 -6.05 -16.24
C TYR A 202 -10.09 -6.67 -17.42
N ALA A 203 -9.15 -5.92 -18.01
CA ALA A 203 -8.35 -6.33 -19.16
C ALA A 203 -6.96 -6.91 -18.79
N GLY A 204 -6.69 -7.19 -17.51
CA GLY A 204 -5.40 -7.73 -17.05
C GLY A 204 -4.55 -6.73 -16.26
N LEU A 205 -3.24 -6.96 -16.17
CA LEU A 205 -2.29 -6.07 -15.46
C LEU A 205 -1.82 -4.90 -16.32
N THR A 206 -2.31 -3.72 -15.97
CA THR A 206 -1.87 -2.45 -16.56
C THR A 206 -0.74 -1.86 -15.74
N ASP A 207 0.30 -1.36 -16.44
CA ASP A 207 1.32 -0.53 -15.80
C ASP A 207 0.75 0.88 -15.59
N VAL A 208 0.55 1.26 -14.33
CA VAL A 208 0.03 2.56 -13.98
C VAL A 208 1.20 3.42 -13.50
N THR A 209 1.70 4.25 -14.41
CA THR A 209 2.69 5.27 -14.08
C THR A 209 2.02 6.43 -13.37
N TRP A 210 2.80 7.19 -12.61
CA TRP A 210 2.39 8.44 -11.98
C TRP A 210 3.57 9.36 -11.81
N SER A 211 3.32 10.67 -11.91
CA SER A 211 4.39 11.66 -11.92
C SER A 211 3.98 12.98 -11.29
N GLY A 212 4.96 13.81 -10.97
CA GLY A 212 4.75 15.18 -10.55
C GLY A 212 5.84 16.06 -11.15
N GLN A 213 5.45 17.27 -11.54
CA GLN A 213 6.31 18.25 -12.19
C GLN A 213 6.18 19.59 -11.48
N ALA A 214 7.26 20.00 -10.81
CA ALA A 214 7.41 21.26 -10.12
C ALA A 214 8.88 21.69 -10.12
N ASN A 215 9.17 22.87 -9.58
CA ASN A 215 10.51 23.46 -9.56
C ASN A 215 11.45 22.87 -8.49
N SER A 216 11.05 21.76 -7.83
CA SER A 216 11.92 21.01 -6.91
C SER A 216 11.47 19.56 -6.83
N PHE A 217 12.43 18.63 -6.66
CA PHE A 217 12.10 17.21 -6.51
C PHE A 217 11.20 16.93 -5.31
N ARG A 218 11.28 17.72 -4.23
CA ARG A 218 10.38 17.61 -3.09
C ARG A 218 8.93 17.89 -3.48
N ALA A 219 8.69 19.03 -4.14
CA ALA A 219 7.34 19.42 -4.56
C ALA A 219 6.80 18.45 -5.63
N SER A 220 7.63 18.05 -6.59
CA SER A 220 7.27 17.06 -7.60
C SER A 220 6.91 15.72 -7.00
N ARG A 221 7.65 15.25 -5.99
CA ARG A 221 7.34 14.00 -5.29
C ARG A 221 5.97 14.07 -4.59
N ASP A 222 5.67 15.19 -3.93
CA ASP A 222 4.39 15.35 -3.24
C ASP A 222 3.23 15.35 -4.25
N LEU A 223 3.39 16.01 -5.41
CA LEU A 223 2.44 15.92 -6.53
C LEU A 223 2.31 14.51 -7.11
N ALA A 224 3.45 13.83 -7.30
CA ALA A 224 3.50 12.48 -7.86
C ALA A 224 2.72 11.48 -7.00
N PHE A 225 2.83 11.60 -5.67
CA PHE A 225 2.04 10.78 -4.76
C PHE A 225 0.55 11.12 -4.75
N LEU A 226 0.16 12.39 -4.91
CA LEU A 226 -1.25 12.76 -5.04
C LEU A 226 -1.85 12.18 -6.33
N GLU A 227 -1.14 12.26 -7.45
CA GLU A 227 -1.53 11.64 -8.71
C GLU A 227 -1.61 10.11 -8.59
N GLY A 228 -0.60 9.48 -7.98
CA GLY A 228 -0.61 8.05 -7.73
C GLY A 228 -1.78 7.60 -6.85
N LEU A 229 -2.11 8.36 -5.81
CA LEU A 229 -3.25 8.09 -4.94
C LEU A 229 -4.59 8.26 -5.67
N GLU A 230 -4.72 9.27 -6.54
CA GLU A 230 -5.88 9.48 -7.40
C GLU A 230 -6.11 8.29 -8.33
N ARG A 231 -5.08 7.87 -9.08
CA ARG A 231 -5.16 6.67 -9.92
C ARG A 231 -5.46 5.42 -9.11
N TYR A 232 -4.78 5.23 -7.98
CA TYR A 232 -5.00 4.09 -7.09
C TYR A 232 -6.47 4.04 -6.65
N ALA A 233 -7.05 5.16 -6.20
CA ALA A 233 -8.46 5.25 -5.80
C ALA A 233 -9.43 4.95 -6.95
N GLY A 234 -9.10 5.36 -8.18
CA GLY A 234 -9.92 5.10 -9.37
C GLY A 234 -9.93 3.64 -9.85
N THR A 235 -8.94 2.82 -9.48
CA THR A 235 -8.82 1.45 -10.05
C THR A 235 -9.79 0.42 -9.50
N HIS A 236 -10.23 0.59 -8.25
CA HIS A 236 -11.11 -0.40 -7.61
C HIS A 236 -12.17 0.33 -6.80
N ARG A 237 -13.41 -0.14 -6.93
CA ARG A 237 -14.49 0.25 -6.03
C ARG A 237 -14.14 -0.20 -4.61
N ARG A 238 -13.75 0.75 -3.76
CA ARG A 238 -13.51 0.51 -2.32
C ARG A 238 -14.73 0.77 -1.47
N HIS A 239 -15.71 1.48 -2.03
CA HIS A 239 -16.99 1.72 -1.41
C HIS A 239 -17.78 0.40 -1.32
N ARG A 240 -18.34 0.14 -0.15
CA ARG A 240 -18.93 -1.17 0.20
C ARG A 240 -20.45 -1.20 0.13
N ALA A 241 -21.07 -0.20 -0.49
CA ALA A 241 -22.50 -0.26 -0.74
C ALA A 241 -22.84 -1.51 -1.58
N PRO A 242 -24.03 -2.08 -1.45
CA PRO A 242 -24.51 -3.09 -2.37
C PRO A 242 -24.39 -2.60 -3.83
N VAL A 243 -24.14 -3.52 -4.76
CA VAL A 243 -24.30 -3.22 -6.19
C VAL A 243 -25.78 -3.32 -6.49
N VAL A 244 -26.34 -2.31 -7.16
CA VAL A 244 -27.70 -2.39 -7.66
C VAL A 244 -27.68 -3.24 -8.92
N THR A 245 -28.40 -4.37 -8.88
CA THR A 245 -28.62 -5.23 -10.05
C THR A 245 -30.08 -5.08 -10.45
N ALA A 246 -30.30 -4.37 -11.55
CA ALA A 246 -31.61 -4.09 -12.11
C ALA A 246 -31.46 -3.92 -13.63
N SER A 247 -32.53 -4.19 -14.37
CA SER A 247 -32.63 -3.82 -15.79
C SER A 247 -32.63 -2.30 -15.95
N LEU A 248 -32.28 -1.83 -17.16
CA LEU A 248 -32.33 -0.39 -17.47
C LEU A 248 -33.73 0.20 -17.22
N GLU A 249 -34.77 -0.57 -17.54
CA GLU A 249 -36.16 -0.17 -17.31
C GLU A 249 -36.47 0.00 -15.82
N GLU A 250 -35.99 -0.91 -14.96
CA GLU A 250 -36.16 -0.82 -13.50
C GLU A 250 -35.34 0.32 -12.87
N LEU A 251 -34.25 0.74 -13.50
CA LEU A 251 -33.43 1.86 -13.02
C LEU A 251 -34.03 3.24 -13.33
N GLY A 252 -34.86 3.33 -14.37
CA GLY A 252 -35.41 4.61 -14.84
C GLY A 252 -34.33 5.56 -15.40
N ASP A 253 -34.71 6.83 -15.59
CA ASP A 253 -33.81 7.94 -15.96
C ASP A 253 -33.21 8.64 -14.72
#